data_AF-A0A1F5S2N8-F1
#
_entry.id   AF-A0A1F5S2N8-F1
#
_cell.length_a   1.000
_cell.length_b   1.000
_cell.length_c   1.000
_cell.angle_alpha   90.00
_cell.angle_beta   90.00
_cell.angle_gamma   90.00
#
_symmetry.space_group_name_H-M   'P 1'
#
loop_
_entity.id
_entity.type
_entity.pdbx_description
1 polymer ?
#
loop_
_entity_poly.entity_id
_entity_poly.type
_entity_poly.pdbx_seq_one_letter_code
_entity_poly.pdbx_strand_id
1 'polypeptide(L)' 'MTKFMVIIRDKISLEELKKMAEESFGDFVKVVVDIDRKMMAIGGELHADGEALLLKDGSVLRKEIAQEGWITLNCRTK' A
#
# COMPACT_ATOMS: atom_id res chain seq x y z
N MET A 1 -11.11 -12.95 9.55
CA MET A 1 -10.71 -11.56 9.24
C MET A 1 -9.21 -11.56 8.99
N THR A 2 -8.81 -11.93 7.77
CA THR A 2 -7.39 -11.96 7.37
C THR A 2 -7.00 -10.53 6.97
N LYS A 3 -6.27 -9.87 7.87
CA LYS A 3 -5.74 -8.52 7.66
C LYS A 3 -4.60 -8.63 6.62
N PHE A 4 -4.88 -8.40 5.34
CA PHE A 4 -3.88 -8.45 4.28
C PHE A 4 -3.07 -7.15 4.26
N MET A 5 -1.81 -7.23 4.67
CA MET A 5 -0.83 -6.15 4.65
C MET A 5 0.54 -6.72 4.29
N VAL A 6 1.22 -6.08 3.34
CA VAL A 6 2.53 -6.53 2.85
C VAL A 6 3.43 -5.33 2.59
N ILE A 7 4.74 -5.51 2.81
CA ILE A 7 5.78 -4.56 2.43
C ILE A 7 6.38 -5.01 1.10
N ILE A 8 6.36 -4.12 0.12
CA ILE A 8 6.98 -4.30 -1.19
C ILE A 8 8.25 -3.44 -1.25
N ARG A 9 9.39 -4.09 -1.47
CA ARG A 9 10.72 -3.43 -1.55
C ARG A 9 11.22 -3.21 -2.98
N ASP A 10 10.63 -3.91 -3.95
CA ASP A 10 11.01 -3.82 -5.36
C ASP A 10 9.78 -3.59 -6.24
N LYS A 11 9.30 -4.63 -6.91
CA LYS A 11 8.18 -4.58 -7.85
C LYS A 11 7.11 -5.55 -7.40
N ILE A 12 5.87 -5.16 -7.62
CA ILE A 12 4.69 -6.01 -7.50
C ILE A 12 4.03 -6.10 -8.88
N SER A 13 3.52 -7.27 -9.24
CA SER A 13 2.80 -7.42 -10.50
C SER A 13 1.41 -6.79 -10.43
N LEU A 14 0.85 -6.40 -11.59
CA LEU A 14 -0.52 -5.90 -11.67
C LEU A 14 -1.54 -6.96 -11.25
N GLU A 15 -1.25 -8.23 -11.49
CA GLU A 15 -2.13 -9.36 -11.15
C GLU A 15 -2.22 -9.56 -9.64
N GLU A 16 -1.08 -9.48 -8.94
CA GLU A 16 -1.05 -9.49 -7.47
C GLU A 16 -1.79 -8.29 -6.89
N LEU A 17 -1.58 -7.09 -7.43
CA LEU A 17 -2.33 -5.90 -7.03
C LEU A 17 -3.84 -6.07 -7.20
N LYS A 18 -4.29 -6.64 -8.33
CA LYS A 18 -5.72 -6.89 -8.58
C LYS A 18 -6.30 -7.86 -7.59
N LYS A 19 -5.61 -8.96 -7.32
CA LYS A 19 -6.02 -9.93 -6.30
C LYS A 19 -6.14 -9.27 -4.92
N MET A 20 -5.18 -8.42 -4.56
CA MET A 20 -5.23 -7.68 -3.30
C MET A 20 -6.38 -6.67 -3.24
N ALA A 21 -6.75 -6.06 -4.37
CA ALA A 21 -7.91 -5.18 -4.44
C ALA A 21 -9.22 -5.95 -4.28
N GLU A 22 -9.37 -7.07 -4.99
CA GLU A 22 -10.54 -7.96 -4.90
C GLU A 22 -10.77 -8.42 -3.45
N GLU A 23 -9.69 -8.74 -2.72
CA GLU A 23 -9.73 -9.14 -1.32
C GLU A 23 -9.93 -7.98 -0.32
N SER A 24 -9.75 -6.73 -0.76
CA SER A 24 -9.87 -5.53 0.09
C SER A 24 -11.14 -4.73 -0.23
N PHE A 25 -11.08 -3.88 -1.26
CA PHE A 25 -12.14 -2.92 -1.57
C PHE A 25 -12.65 -3.03 -3.02
N GLY A 26 -12.46 -4.18 -3.66
CA GLY A 26 -12.84 -4.44 -5.04
C GLY A 26 -11.81 -3.90 -6.03
N ASP A 27 -11.94 -2.63 -6.42
CA ASP A 27 -11.19 -2.04 -7.54
C ASP A 27 -10.01 -1.15 -7.12
N PHE A 28 -9.76 -1.03 -5.82
CA PHE A 28 -8.72 -0.15 -5.27
C PHE A 28 -7.96 -0.79 -4.12
N VAL A 29 -6.68 -0.46 -4.05
CA VAL A 29 -5.80 -0.76 -2.92
C VAL A 29 -5.27 0.54 -2.30
N LYS A 30 -5.13 0.51 -0.98
CA LYS A 30 -4.45 1.57 -0.24
C LYS A 30 -2.96 1.29 -0.19
N VAL A 31 -2.16 2.31 -0.43
CA VAL A 31 -0.70 2.22 -0.41
C VAL A 31 -0.12 3.37 0.39
N VAL A 32 0.87 3.06 1.22
CA VAL A 32 1.71 4.03 1.93
C VAL A 32 3.14 3.83 1.44
N VAL A 33 3.78 4.89 0.95
CA VAL A 33 5.10 4.82 0.33
C VAL A 33 6.14 5.51 1.21
N ASP A 34 7.24 4.81 1.46
CA ASP A 34 8.46 5.40 2.01
C ASP A 34 9.40 5.77 0.84
N ILE A 35 9.46 7.07 0.55
CA ILE A 35 10.26 7.63 -0.56
C ILE A 35 11.76 7.53 -0.26
N ASP A 36 12.18 7.73 0.99
CA ASP A 36 13.58 7.69 1.43
C ASP A 36 14.16 6.29 1.20
N ARG A 37 13.40 5.27 1.59
CA ARG A 37 13.84 3.87 1.51
C ARG A 37 13.35 3.13 0.25
N LYS A 38 12.62 3.82 -0.64
CA LYS A 38 12.08 3.30 -1.90
C LYS A 38 11.28 2.01 -1.73
N MET A 39 10.40 1.98 -0.73
CA MET A 39 9.53 0.83 -0.46
C MET A 39 8.10 1.28 -0.17
N MET A 40 7.15 0.35 -0.18
CA MET A 40 5.76 0.66 0.10
C MET A 40 5.07 -0.42 0.90
N ALA A 41 4.14 -0.02 1.76
CA ALA A 41 3.19 -0.91 2.41
C ALA A 41 1.86 -0.85 1.64
N ILE A 42 1.31 -2.01 1.30
CA ILE A 42 0.02 -2.15 0.60
C ILE A 42 -0.97 -2.85 1.52
N GLY A 43 -2.19 -2.33 1.58
CA GLY A 43 -3.29 -2.87 2.37
C GLY A 43 -3.50 -2.15 3.70
N GLY A 44 -4.31 -2.75 4.56
CA GLY A 44 -4.77 -2.14 5.82
C GLY A 44 -6.17 -1.53 5.70
N GLU A 45 -6.95 -1.65 6.78
CA GLU A 45 -8.32 -1.12 6.83
C GLU A 45 -8.30 0.37 7.15
N LEU A 46 -7.42 0.76 8.08
CA LEU A 46 -7.25 2.14 8.52
C LEU A 46 -5.97 2.75 7.95
N HIS A 47 -5.93 4.08 7.86
CA HIS A 47 -4.74 4.78 7.38
C HIS A 47 -3.49 4.51 8.23
N ALA A 48 -3.67 4.40 9.55
CA ALA A 48 -2.59 4.14 10.49
C ALA A 48 -1.98 2.73 10.33
N ASP A 49 -2.66 1.78 9.70
CA ASP A 49 -2.17 0.40 9.58
C ASP A 49 -0.91 0.34 8.68
N GLY A 50 -0.95 0.96 7.49
CA GLY A 50 0.17 0.96 6.54
C GLY A 50 1.39 1.71 7.07
N GLU A 51 1.15 2.86 7.72
CA GLU A 51 2.20 3.65 8.38
C GLU A 51 2.84 2.86 9.53
N ALA A 52 2.04 2.25 10.40
CA ALA A 52 2.54 1.44 11.51
C ALA A 52 3.41 0.27 11.05
N LEU A 53 3.10 -0.32 9.89
CA LEU A 53 3.89 -1.41 9.32
C LEU A 53 5.27 -0.93 8.85
N LEU A 54 5.34 0.22 8.17
CA LEU A 54 6.62 0.80 7.74
C LEU A 54 7.47 1.23 8.94
N LEU A 55 6.85 1.85 9.95
CA LEU A 55 7.54 2.21 11.19
C LEU A 55 8.11 0.99 11.90
N LYS A 56 7.35 -0.12 11.95
CA LYS A 56 7.82 -1.39 12.51
C LYS A 56 8.98 -1.99 11.70
N ASP A 57 9.02 -1.75 10.38
CA ASP A 57 10.14 -2.14 9.50
C ASP A 57 11.36 -1.20 9.62
N GLY A 58 11.31 -0.19 10.47
CA GLY A 58 12.40 0.74 10.71
C GLY A 58 12.34 2.03 9.89
N SER A 59 11.19 2.35 9.28
CA SER A 59 10.96 3.68 8.72
C SER A 59 10.83 4.72 9.83
N VAL A 60 11.20 5.96 9.53
CA VAL A 60 11.16 7.06 10.50
C VAL A 60 9.95 7.93 10.23
N LEU A 61 9.26 8.32 11.30
CA LEU A 61 8.10 9.22 11.20
C LEU A 61 8.53 10.62 10.73
N ARG A 62 8.47 10.87 9.43
CA ARG A 62 8.61 12.20 8.83
C ARG A 62 7.30 12.60 8.16
N LYS A 63 7.06 13.90 7.93
CA LYS A 63 5.88 14.38 7.20
C LYS A 63 5.73 13.79 5.77
N GLU A 64 6.74 13.07 5.28
CA GLU A 64 6.84 12.50 3.94
C GLU A 64 6.43 11.02 3.84
N ILE A 65 6.18 10.31 4.96
CA ILE A 65 5.62 8.93 4.92
C ILE A 65 4.09 8.88 4.71
N ALA A 66 3.44 10.02 4.42
CA ALA A 66 1.99 10.12 4.33
C ALA A 66 1.48 10.67 2.98
N GLN A 67 2.05 10.22 1.86
CA GLN A 67 1.34 10.37 0.58
C GLN A 67 0.33 9.23 0.44
N GLU A 68 -0.90 9.50 0.86
CA GLU A 68 -2.06 8.62 0.71
C GLU A 68 -2.45 8.57 -0.77
N GLY A 69 -1.97 7.54 -1.48
CA GLY A 69 -2.37 7.28 -2.86
C GLY A 69 -3.43 6.19 -2.91
N TRP A 70 -4.60 6.50 -3.49
CA TRP A 70 -5.51 5.45 -3.94
C TRP A 70 -5.05 5.01 -5.32
N ILE A 71 -4.67 3.75 -5.46
CA ILE A 71 -4.40 3.17 -6.77
C ILE A 71 -5.69 2.49 -7.24
N THR A 72 -6.39 3.13 -8.18
CA THR A 72 -7.50 2.49 -8.89
C THR A 72 -6.94 1.55 -9.95
N LEU A 73 -7.19 0.25 -9.80
CA LEU A 73 -6.63 -0.76 -10.71
C LEU A 73 -7.44 -0.92 -12.00
N ASN A 74 -8.59 -0.25 -12.08
CA ASN A 74 -9.51 -0.27 -13.21
C ASN A 74 -9.43 0.99 -14.10
N CYS A 75 -8.33 1.75 -14.03
CA CYS A 75 -8.10 2.86 -14.94
C CYS A 75 -7.86 2.33 -16.37
N ARG A 76 -8.95 2.11 -17.13
CA ARG A 76 -8.88 2.21 -18.58
C ARG A 76 -8.40 3.62 -18.87
N THR A 77 -7.24 3.73 -19.51
CA THR A 77 -6.93 4.88 -20.35
C THR A 77 -8.16 5.15 -21.22
N LYS A 78 -8.85 6.26 -20.93
CA LYS A 78 -9.60 6.99 -21.92
C LYS A 78 -8.77 8.21 -22.28
#